data_AF-A0A2V7NV22-F1
#
_entry.id   AF-A0A2V7NV22-F1
#
_cell.length_a   1.000
_cell.length_b   1.000
_cell.length_c   1.000
_cell.angle_alpha   90.00
_cell.angle_beta   90.00
_cell.angle_gamma   90.00
#
_symmetry.space_group_name_H-M   'P 1'
#
loop_
_entity.id
_entity.type
_entity.pdbx_description
1 polymer ?
#
loop_
_entity_poly.entity_id
_entity_poly.type
_entity_poly.pdbx_seq_one_letter_code
_entity_poly.pdbx_strand_id
1 'polypeptide(L)'
;QLDSGLARKQWTVSTQGLKDALGRFTDAARALARVRDSALAAPDSARPARANAALMQVERRLTRPEGLASRRWYRSLQFASDVDNGYATMPFPSVNEAIRYADPATAERELADLTARVDRARAALEDATGALR
;
A
#
# COMPACT_ATOMS: atom_id res chain seq x y z
N GLN A 1 10.38 -10.19 -5.47
CA GLN A 1 9.43 -11.31 -5.37
C GLN A 1 8.39 -11.29 -6.49
N LEU A 2 7.65 -10.19 -6.71
CA LEU A 2 6.69 -10.08 -7.82
C LEU A 2 7.35 -10.33 -9.20
N ASP A 3 8.42 -9.60 -9.51
CA ASP A 3 9.18 -9.77 -10.77
C ASP A 3 9.66 -11.22 -10.97
N SER A 4 10.18 -11.85 -9.91
CA SER A 4 10.61 -13.26 -9.93
C SER A 4 9.45 -14.23 -10.16
N GLY A 5 8.25 -13.92 -9.66
CA GLY A 5 7.03 -14.70 -9.91
C GLY A 5 6.57 -14.59 -11.37
N LEU A 6 6.55 -13.37 -11.89
CA LEU A 6 6.19 -13.07 -13.29
C LEU A 6 7.17 -13.72 -14.27
N ALA A 7 8.47 -13.63 -14.01
CA ALA A 7 9.51 -14.27 -14.82
C ALA A 7 9.36 -15.80 -14.86
N ARG A 8 9.08 -16.45 -13.72
CA ARG A 8 8.83 -17.91 -13.67
C ARG A 8 7.60 -18.34 -14.47
N LYS A 9 6.59 -17.48 -14.56
CA LYS A 9 5.38 -17.69 -15.36
C LYS A 9 5.56 -17.28 -16.83
N GLN A 10 6.70 -16.68 -17.19
CA GLN A 10 7.00 -16.11 -18.50
C GLN A 10 5.97 -15.03 -18.93
N TRP A 11 5.47 -14.25 -17.97
CA TRP A 11 4.51 -13.17 -18.22
C TRP A 11 5.20 -11.81 -18.40
N THR A 12 4.66 -10.96 -19.28
CA THR A 12 5.20 -9.63 -19.60
C THR A 12 4.59 -8.49 -18.77
N VAL A 13 3.87 -8.81 -17.69
CA VAL A 13 3.26 -7.82 -16.79
C VAL A 13 4.36 -6.98 -16.13
N SER A 14 4.23 -5.65 -16.14
CA SER A 14 5.23 -4.73 -15.57
C SER A 14 4.89 -4.30 -14.16
N THR A 15 5.85 -4.39 -13.22
CA THR A 15 5.71 -3.89 -11.84
C THR A 15 6.12 -2.42 -11.67
N GLN A 16 6.53 -1.74 -12.74
CA GLN A 16 7.12 -0.41 -12.65
C GLN A 16 6.18 0.62 -12.02
N GLY A 17 4.89 0.62 -12.40
CA GLY A 17 3.91 1.55 -11.83
C GLY A 17 3.77 1.45 -10.30
N LEU A 18 3.84 0.22 -9.76
CA LEU A 18 3.84 0.01 -8.31
C LEU A 18 5.14 0.52 -7.66
N LYS A 19 6.30 0.26 -8.28
CA LYS A 19 7.59 0.77 -7.79
C LYS A 19 7.59 2.30 -7.73
N ASP A 20 7.09 2.95 -8.77
CA ASP A 20 7.00 4.42 -8.82
C ASP A 20 6.02 4.96 -7.76
N ALA A 21 4.88 4.31 -7.56
CA ALA A 21 3.92 4.69 -6.51
C ALA A 21 4.51 4.55 -5.10
N LEU A 22 5.25 3.48 -4.83
CA LEU A 22 5.97 3.29 -3.57
C LEU A 22 7.09 4.33 -3.38
N GLY A 23 7.76 4.72 -4.47
CA GLY A 23 8.71 5.83 -4.46
C GLY A 23 8.05 7.14 -4.01
N ARG A 24 6.95 7.54 -4.66
CA ARG A 24 6.18 8.74 -4.29
C ARG A 24 5.64 8.67 -2.86
N PHE A 25 5.16 7.50 -2.42
CA PHE A 25 4.72 7.28 -1.04
C PHE A 25 5.86 7.51 -0.04
N THR A 26 7.06 6.99 -0.35
CA THR A 26 8.25 7.17 0.48
C THR A 26 8.65 8.65 0.59
N ASP A 27 8.59 9.39 -0.52
CA ASP A 27 8.91 10.82 -0.52
C ASP A 27 7.90 11.65 0.27
N ALA A 28 6.60 11.34 0.18
CA ALA A 28 5.56 11.94 1.01
C ALA A 28 5.78 11.64 2.51
N ALA A 29 6.16 10.41 2.87
CA ALA A 29 6.46 10.03 4.25
C ALA A 29 7.67 10.82 4.80
N ARG A 30 8.72 11.01 3.99
CA ARG A 30 9.88 11.84 4.34
C ARG A 30 9.50 13.30 4.51
N ALA A 31 8.60 13.82 3.68
CA ALA A 31 8.11 15.19 3.79
C ALA A 31 7.32 15.40 5.10
N LEU A 32 6.45 14.46 5.45
CA LEU A 32 5.73 14.45 6.72
C LEU A 32 6.70 14.47 7.91
N ALA A 33 7.72 13.60 7.90
CA ALA A 33 8.69 13.52 8.99
C ALA A 33 9.37 14.87 9.26
N ARG A 34 9.79 15.60 8.21
CA ARG A 34 10.39 16.93 8.34
C ARG A 34 9.45 17.95 8.99
N VAL A 35 8.18 17.98 8.58
CA VAL A 35 7.19 18.93 9.13
C VAL A 35 6.81 18.56 10.56
N ARG A 36 6.66 17.26 10.85
CA ARG A 36 6.37 16.75 12.19
C ARG A 36 7.39 17.23 13.21
N ASP A 37 8.68 17.12 12.89
CA ASP A 37 9.75 17.48 13.83
C ASP A 37 9.71 18.98 14.19
N SER A 38 9.36 19.84 13.23
CA SER A 38 9.11 21.27 13.48
C SER A 38 7.84 21.51 14.31
N ALA A 39 6.75 20.80 14.02
CA ALA A 39 5.48 20.96 14.74
C ALA A 39 5.55 20.50 16.20
N LEU A 40 6.41 19.53 16.52
CA LEU A 40 6.63 19.06 17.90
C LEU A 40 7.41 20.06 18.77
N ALA A 41 8.16 20.98 18.17
CA ALA A 41 8.94 21.98 18.91
C ALA A 41 8.07 23.13 19.49
N ALA A 42 6.87 23.34 18.97
CA ALA A 42 5.91 24.35 19.44
C ALA A 42 4.47 23.82 19.34
N PRO A 43 4.02 23.00 20.29
CA PRO A 43 2.77 22.26 20.16
C PRO A 43 1.52 23.16 20.27
N ASP A 44 0.77 23.26 19.17
CA ASP A 44 -0.63 23.72 19.11
C ASP A 44 -1.54 22.49 19.25
N SER A 45 -2.52 22.49 20.14
CA SER A 45 -3.37 21.32 20.41
C SER A 45 -4.22 20.83 19.23
N ALA A 46 -4.57 21.70 18.27
CA ALA A 46 -5.51 21.34 17.18
C ALA A 46 -4.83 20.67 15.96
N ARG A 47 -3.58 21.03 15.67
CA ARG A 47 -2.84 20.54 14.48
C ARG A 47 -2.49 19.05 14.57
N PRO A 48 -1.97 18.53 15.70
CA PRO A 48 -1.67 17.10 15.86
C PRO A 48 -2.92 16.23 15.76
N ALA A 49 -4.08 16.69 16.25
CA ALA A 49 -5.32 15.92 16.19
C ALA A 49 -5.77 15.68 14.73
N ARG A 50 -5.72 16.71 13.88
CA ARG A 50 -6.04 16.59 12.45
C ARG A 50 -5.01 15.72 11.71
N ALA A 51 -3.73 15.91 12.00
CA ALA A 51 -2.67 15.10 11.41
C ALA A 51 -2.80 13.61 11.78
N ASN A 52 -3.11 13.31 13.04
CA ASN A 52 -3.33 11.94 13.51
C ASN A 52 -4.55 11.30 12.84
N ALA A 53 -5.64 12.04 12.69
CA ALA A 53 -6.83 11.54 11.98
C ALA A 53 -6.51 11.16 10.53
N ALA A 54 -5.67 11.94 9.85
CA ALA A 54 -5.22 11.64 8.50
C ALA A 54 -4.25 10.45 8.47
N LEU A 55 -3.29 10.37 9.40
CA LEU A 55 -2.34 9.26 9.52
C LEU A 55 -3.04 7.91 9.72
N MET A 56 -4.12 7.86 10.50
CA MET A 56 -4.93 6.64 10.67
C MET A 56 -5.55 6.13 9.36
N GLN A 57 -5.62 6.96 8.31
CA GLN A 57 -6.15 6.55 7.00
C GLN A 57 -5.11 5.85 6.13
N VAL A 58 -3.81 5.97 6.40
CA VAL A 58 -2.74 5.37 5.58
C VAL A 58 -2.94 3.86 5.45
N GLU A 59 -2.99 3.16 6.58
CA GLU A 59 -3.20 1.71 6.63
C GLU A 59 -4.58 1.31 6.09
N ARG A 60 -5.63 2.09 6.41
CA ARG A 60 -7.00 1.81 5.94
C ARG A 60 -7.11 1.87 4.42
N ARG A 61 -6.40 2.79 3.77
CA ARG A 61 -6.38 2.92 2.30
C ARG A 61 -5.66 1.74 1.61
N LEU A 62 -4.86 0.99 2.36
CA LEU A 62 -4.22 -0.26 1.93
C LEU A 62 -5.03 -1.53 2.27
N THR A 63 -6.33 -1.37 2.58
CA THR A 63 -7.28 -2.47 2.74
C THR A 63 -8.37 -2.44 1.67
N ARG A 64 -8.87 -3.62 1.26
CA ARG A 64 -9.95 -3.79 0.30
C ARG A 64 -11.19 -4.40 0.98
N PRO A 65 -12.36 -3.72 1.00
CA PRO A 65 -13.58 -4.23 1.64
C PRO A 65 -14.01 -5.61 1.13
N GLU A 66 -13.84 -5.85 -0.18
CA GLU A 66 -14.19 -7.10 -0.86
C GLU A 66 -13.21 -8.25 -0.54
N GLY A 67 -12.06 -7.93 0.06
CA GLY A 67 -10.98 -8.85 0.37
C GLY A 67 -10.18 -9.31 -0.85
N LEU A 68 -9.32 -10.32 -0.66
CA LEU A 68 -8.60 -10.96 -1.75
C LEU A 68 -9.57 -11.75 -2.63
N ALA A 69 -9.25 -11.86 -3.93
CA ALA A 69 -10.10 -12.59 -4.88
C ALA A 69 -10.31 -14.06 -4.47
N SER A 70 -9.25 -14.70 -3.94
CA SER A 70 -9.29 -16.07 -3.43
C SER A 70 -9.87 -16.18 -2.01
N ARG A 71 -9.73 -15.13 -1.20
CA ARG A 71 -9.98 -15.12 0.26
C ARG A 71 -10.66 -13.81 0.68
N ARG A 72 -11.99 -13.76 0.55
CA ARG A 72 -12.80 -12.54 0.81
C ARG A 72 -12.69 -11.95 2.22
N TRP A 73 -12.29 -12.74 3.21
CA TRP A 73 -12.05 -12.26 4.59
C TRP A 73 -10.71 -11.55 4.77
N TYR A 74 -9.75 -11.76 3.88
CA TYR A 74 -8.43 -11.16 3.95
C TYR A 74 -8.45 -9.80 3.26
N ARG A 75 -8.48 -8.73 4.05
CA ARG A 75 -8.67 -7.37 3.51
C ARG A 75 -7.37 -6.59 3.31
N SER A 76 -6.30 -6.97 3.99
CA SER A 76 -5.00 -6.32 3.84
C SER A 76 -4.39 -6.63 2.47
N LEU A 77 -3.97 -5.59 1.76
CA LEU A 77 -3.23 -5.74 0.50
C LEU A 77 -1.72 -5.59 0.67
N GLN A 78 -1.25 -5.31 1.89
CA GLN A 78 0.18 -5.26 2.18
C GLN A 78 0.70 -6.63 2.54
N PHE A 79 0.00 -7.30 3.46
CA PHE A 79 0.42 -8.57 4.03
C PHE A 79 -0.77 -9.45 4.34
N ALA A 80 -0.63 -10.74 4.07
CA ALA A 80 -1.52 -11.79 4.54
C ALA A 80 -0.68 -13.04 4.88
N SER A 81 -1.26 -13.99 5.59
CA SER A 81 -0.66 -15.33 5.64
C SER A 81 -0.65 -15.95 4.24
N ASP A 82 0.41 -16.69 3.93
CA ASP A 82 0.58 -17.40 2.67
C ASP A 82 -0.55 -18.43 2.51
N VAL A 83 -1.11 -18.51 1.30
CA VAL A 83 -2.28 -19.35 1.02
C VAL A 83 -1.95 -20.84 1.06
N ASP A 84 -0.71 -21.24 0.78
CA ASP A 84 -0.31 -22.66 0.72
C ASP A 84 -0.05 -23.26 2.11
N ASN A 85 0.51 -22.47 3.04
CA ASN A 85 0.92 -22.97 4.36
C ASN A 85 0.31 -22.23 5.55
N GLY A 86 -0.35 -21.09 5.34
CA GLY A 86 -1.04 -20.32 6.38
C GLY A 86 -0.14 -19.66 7.42
N TYR A 87 1.18 -19.84 7.37
CA TYR A 87 2.12 -19.36 8.39
C TYR A 87 3.06 -18.27 7.87
N ALA A 88 3.64 -18.46 6.69
CA ALA A 88 4.57 -17.49 6.12
C ALA A 88 3.85 -16.17 5.80
N THR A 89 4.53 -15.03 5.99
CA THR A 89 3.98 -13.73 5.58
C THR A 89 4.15 -13.52 4.08
N MET A 90 3.04 -13.39 3.36
CA MET A 90 3.02 -13.04 1.95
C MET A 90 2.85 -11.52 1.79
N PRO A 91 3.83 -10.82 1.18
CA PRO A 91 3.66 -9.41 0.80
C PRO A 91 2.77 -9.29 -0.43
N PHE A 92 2.05 -8.17 -0.58
CA PHE A 92 1.18 -7.88 -1.74
C PHE A 92 0.32 -9.07 -2.17
N PRO A 93 -0.47 -9.66 -1.25
CA PRO A 93 -1.10 -10.96 -1.45
C PRO A 93 -2.06 -11.00 -2.64
N SER A 94 -2.74 -9.90 -2.97
CA SER A 94 -3.62 -9.84 -4.14
C SER A 94 -2.88 -10.13 -5.46
N VAL A 95 -1.69 -9.53 -5.61
CA VAL A 95 -0.87 -9.68 -6.82
C VAL A 95 -0.13 -11.02 -6.79
N ASN A 96 0.44 -11.40 -5.64
CA ASN A 96 1.17 -12.67 -5.53
C ASN A 96 0.27 -13.88 -5.78
N GLU A 97 -0.95 -13.89 -5.27
CA GLU A 97 -1.90 -14.98 -5.53
C GLU A 97 -2.37 -14.98 -6.99
N ALA A 98 -2.61 -13.82 -7.59
CA ALA A 98 -2.92 -13.72 -9.01
C ALA A 98 -1.79 -14.33 -9.88
N ILE A 99 -0.53 -14.01 -9.56
CA ILE A 99 0.64 -14.58 -10.24
C ILE A 99 0.71 -16.10 -10.06
N ARG A 100 0.45 -16.61 -8.85
CA ARG A 100 0.57 -18.04 -8.56
C ARG A 100 -0.55 -18.87 -9.20
N TYR A 101 -1.81 -18.44 -9.08
CA TYR A 101 -2.98 -19.30 -9.33
C TYR A 101 -3.95 -18.78 -10.39
N ALA A 102 -3.79 -17.56 -10.90
CA ALA A 102 -4.67 -16.99 -11.91
C ALA A 102 -3.93 -16.82 -13.26
N ASP A 103 -4.22 -15.72 -13.96
CA ASP A 103 -3.78 -15.40 -15.31
C ASP A 103 -3.12 -14.00 -15.39
N PRO A 104 -2.43 -13.66 -16.49
CA PRO A 104 -1.75 -12.38 -16.64
C PRO A 104 -2.67 -11.16 -16.52
N ALA A 105 -3.88 -11.22 -17.09
CA ALA A 105 -4.83 -10.10 -17.05
C ALA A 105 -5.34 -9.85 -15.63
N THR A 106 -5.52 -10.91 -14.85
CA THR A 106 -5.82 -10.81 -13.41
C THR A 106 -4.65 -10.20 -12.65
N ALA A 107 -3.41 -10.60 -12.91
CA ALA A 107 -2.24 -9.99 -12.26
C ALA A 107 -2.10 -8.49 -12.59
N GLU A 108 -2.33 -8.09 -13.83
CA GLU A 108 -2.35 -6.68 -14.25
C GLU A 108 -3.41 -5.87 -13.51
N ARG A 109 -4.65 -6.40 -13.43
CA ARG A 109 -5.76 -5.75 -12.72
C ARG A 109 -5.47 -5.59 -11.23
N GLU A 110 -4.97 -6.63 -10.57
CA GLU A 110 -4.64 -6.57 -9.14
C GLU A 110 -3.46 -5.63 -8.85
N LEU A 111 -2.50 -5.54 -9.78
CA LEU A 111 -1.39 -4.60 -9.68
C LEU A 111 -1.86 -3.15 -9.85
N ALA A 112 -2.78 -2.89 -10.78
CA ALA A 112 -3.38 -1.57 -10.96
C ALA A 112 -4.18 -1.12 -9.73
N ASP A 113 -5.01 -2.01 -9.15
CA ASP A 113 -5.75 -1.73 -7.90
C ASP A 113 -4.80 -1.44 -6.73
N LEU A 114 -3.75 -2.26 -6.56
CA LEU A 114 -2.75 -2.05 -5.51
C LEU A 114 -2.03 -0.71 -5.70
N THR A 115 -1.63 -0.37 -6.92
CA THR A 115 -0.99 0.91 -7.24
C THR A 115 -1.89 2.09 -6.87
N ALA A 116 -3.17 2.06 -7.27
CA ALA A 116 -4.13 3.10 -6.93
C ALA A 116 -4.32 3.24 -5.41
N ARG A 117 -4.27 2.14 -4.66
CA ARG A 117 -4.39 2.15 -3.20
C ARG A 117 -3.15 2.71 -2.51
N VAL A 118 -1.95 2.44 -3.03
CA VAL A 118 -0.72 3.10 -2.58
C VAL A 118 -0.80 4.61 -2.81
N ASP A 119 -1.30 5.06 -3.96
CA ASP A 119 -1.49 6.49 -4.23
C ASP A 119 -2.54 7.12 -3.30
N ARG A 120 -3.64 6.40 -2.99
CA ARG A 120 -4.58 6.85 -1.94
C ARG A 120 -3.88 6.94 -0.59
N ALA A 121 -3.11 5.94 -0.18
CA ALA A 121 -2.37 5.96 1.09
C ALA A 121 -1.36 7.12 1.14
N ARG A 122 -0.68 7.42 0.03
CA ARG A 122 0.19 8.59 -0.11
C ARG A 122 -0.57 9.89 0.15
N ALA A 123 -1.76 10.06 -0.43
CA ALA A 123 -2.56 11.26 -0.18
C ALA A 123 -2.88 11.45 1.32
N ALA A 124 -2.95 10.38 2.14
CA ALA A 124 -3.20 10.51 3.58
C ALA A 124 -1.98 11.09 4.31
N LEU A 125 -0.77 10.78 3.82
CA LEU A 125 0.46 11.39 4.30
C LEU A 125 0.53 12.87 3.92
N GLU A 126 0.06 13.22 2.72
CA GLU A 126 -0.02 14.61 2.27
C GLU A 126 -1.04 15.41 3.08
N ASP A 127 -2.22 14.84 3.35
CA ASP A 127 -3.24 15.39 4.25
C ASP A 127 -2.65 15.64 5.65
N ALA A 128 -1.92 14.65 6.20
CA ALA A 128 -1.25 14.78 7.49
C ALA A 128 -0.16 15.87 7.47
N THR A 129 0.60 15.98 6.38
CA THR A 129 1.63 17.00 6.22
C THR A 129 1.01 18.39 6.17
N GLY A 130 -0.09 18.56 5.43
CA GLY A 130 -0.83 19.82 5.35
C GLY A 130 -1.42 20.24 6.69
N ALA A 131 -1.90 19.30 7.49
CA ALA A 131 -2.45 19.58 8.82
C ALA A 131 -1.41 20.07 9.85
N LEU A 132 -0.12 19.81 9.63
CA LEU A 132 0.96 20.20 10.54
C LEU A 132 1.67 21.52 10.17
N ARG A 133 1.41 22.07 8.98
CA ARG A 133 1.91 23.39 8.55
C ARG A 133 1.00 24.49 9.11
#